data_AF-I4CPY4-F1
#
_entry.id   AF-I4CPY4-F1
#
_cell.length_a   1.000
_cell.length_b   1.000
_cell.length_c   1.000
_cell.angle_alpha   90.00
_cell.angle_beta   90.00
_cell.angle_gamma   90.00
#
_symmetry.space_group_name_H-M   'P 1'
#
loop_
_entity.id
_entity.type
_entity.pdbx_description
1 polymer ?
#
loop_
_entity_poly.entity_id
_entity_poly.type
_entity_poly.pdbx_seq_one_letter_code
_entity_poly.pdbx_strand_id
1 'polypeptide(L)'
;MNIDLKEMTQLAPIFRELFKGYHLSRSEPEPYAQLSNMQDQYRALFKALGFELVCDPRGFYYFVPEQMGAQVNKTAQRLALFTFILVEHLADQGRDPLAVLDGGSLGRDELPALLDKYRDLFLQAEVTTQEELEEKVIRRLTQLGFAEDSNGVYRFLPPMHRFLDVCLSVQQDRDLAASLHSSDLPLPAPELIAEDESEDDIILIDEPLEESEEDALARAIAEEKELEA
;
A
#
# COMPACT_ATOMS: atom_id res chain seq x y z
N MET A 1 18.16 27.60 15.86
CA MET A 1 16.75 27.98 15.65
C MET A 1 16.08 28.03 17.02
N ASN A 2 15.48 29.16 17.40
CA ASN A 2 14.78 29.29 18.68
C ASN A 2 13.29 28.99 18.44
N ILE A 3 12.71 28.05 19.19
CA ILE A 3 11.30 27.68 19.08
C ILE A 3 10.58 28.32 20.25
N ASP A 4 9.63 29.22 20.00
CA ASP A 4 8.77 29.78 21.05
C ASP A 4 7.44 29.04 21.11
N LEU A 5 7.31 28.17 22.12
CA LEU A 5 6.11 27.37 22.34
C LEU A 5 4.87 28.23 22.65
N LYS A 6 5.03 29.48 23.08
CA LYS A 6 3.89 30.37 23.34
C LYS A 6 3.18 30.81 22.07
N GLU A 7 3.90 30.87 20.96
CA GLU A 7 3.34 31.23 19.65
C GLU A 7 2.63 30.04 18.98
N MET A 8 2.96 28.80 19.39
CA MET A 8 2.41 27.55 18.85
C MET A 8 1.12 27.12 19.58
N THR A 9 0.11 27.99 19.61
CA THR A 9 -1.14 27.77 20.38
C THR A 9 -1.94 26.53 19.99
N GLN A 10 -1.78 26.03 18.75
CA GLN A 10 -2.40 24.83 18.20
C GLN A 10 -1.47 23.60 18.27
N LEU A 11 -0.30 23.69 18.91
CA LEU A 11 0.64 22.56 19.00
C LEU A 11 -0.01 21.28 19.54
N ALA A 12 -0.75 21.37 20.65
CA ALA A 12 -1.39 20.21 21.27
C ALA A 12 -2.48 19.56 20.38
N PRO A 13 -3.46 20.31 19.82
CA PRO A 13 -4.43 19.70 18.91
C PRO A 13 -3.78 19.16 17.64
N ILE A 14 -2.84 19.90 17.02
CA ILE A 14 -2.10 19.43 15.84
C ILE A 14 -1.40 18.10 16.13
N PHE A 15 -0.62 18.04 17.22
CA PHE A 15 0.12 16.83 17.56
C PHE A 15 -0.80 15.64 17.79
N ARG A 16 -1.92 15.84 18.50
CA ARG A 16 -2.90 14.78 18.76
C ARG A 16 -3.47 14.19 17.47
N GLU A 17 -3.84 15.05 16.53
CA GLU A 17 -4.40 14.62 15.24
C GLU A 17 -3.35 13.89 14.40
N LEU A 18 -2.16 14.46 14.24
CA LEU A 18 -1.10 13.84 13.46
C LEU A 18 -0.63 12.52 14.08
N PHE A 19 -0.54 12.43 15.41
CA PHE A 19 -0.07 11.25 16.13
C PHE A 19 -0.97 10.02 15.95
N LYS A 20 -2.28 10.21 15.79
CA LYS A 20 -3.22 9.11 15.47
C LYS A 20 -3.24 8.74 13.97
N GLY A 21 -2.40 9.37 13.14
CA GLY A 21 -2.34 9.16 11.70
C GLY A 21 -3.32 10.00 10.87
N TYR A 22 -3.89 11.08 11.44
CA TYR A 22 -4.78 11.98 10.72
C TYR A 22 -4.00 12.83 9.69
N HIS A 23 -4.61 13.07 8.54
CA HIS A 23 -4.12 13.95 7.50
C HIS A 23 -4.79 15.30 7.62
N LEU A 24 -4.08 16.25 8.21
CA LEU A 24 -4.59 17.57 8.48
C LEU A 24 -4.59 18.41 7.20
N SER A 25 -5.78 18.81 6.75
CA SER A 25 -5.98 19.59 5.52
C SER A 25 -6.67 20.93 5.82
N ARG A 26 -7.05 21.67 4.78
CA ARG A 26 -7.82 22.94 4.90
C ARG A 26 -9.21 22.77 5.51
N SER A 27 -9.70 21.54 5.68
CA SER A 27 -10.90 21.21 6.45
C SER A 27 -10.82 21.69 7.91
N GLU A 28 -9.61 21.77 8.46
CA GLU A 28 -9.33 22.21 9.83
C GLU A 28 -8.60 23.57 9.81
N PRO A 29 -9.32 24.69 9.63
CA PRO A 29 -8.71 25.97 9.23
C PRO A 29 -7.73 26.53 10.25
N GLU A 30 -8.01 26.40 11.54
CA GLU A 30 -7.16 26.90 12.62
C GLU A 30 -5.84 26.12 12.74
N PRO A 31 -5.84 24.78 12.95
CA PRO A 31 -4.63 23.97 12.92
C PRO A 31 -3.83 24.12 11.62
N TYR A 32 -4.53 24.15 10.48
CA TYR A 32 -3.89 24.27 9.17
C TYR A 32 -3.16 25.61 9.00
N ALA A 33 -3.80 26.72 9.37
CA ALA A 33 -3.20 28.04 9.25
C ALA A 33 -1.93 28.16 10.11
N GLN A 34 -1.94 27.62 11.33
CA GLN A 34 -0.75 27.67 12.19
C GLN A 34 0.37 26.78 11.67
N LEU A 35 0.08 25.55 11.20
CA LEU A 35 1.07 24.69 10.53
C LEU A 35 1.68 25.36 9.31
N SER A 36 0.86 25.99 8.47
CA SER A 36 1.32 26.68 7.27
C SER A 36 2.20 27.89 7.57
N ASN A 37 1.88 28.66 8.61
CA ASN A 37 2.64 29.86 8.97
C ASN A 37 3.95 29.54 9.71
N MET A 38 3.99 28.44 10.46
CA MET A 38 5.12 28.06 11.31
C MET A 38 5.74 26.72 10.90
N GLN A 39 5.68 26.39 9.60
CA GLN A 39 6.02 25.07 9.07
C GLN A 39 7.41 24.58 9.51
N ASP A 40 8.43 25.42 9.40
CA ASP A 40 9.80 25.05 9.76
C ASP A 40 9.92 24.77 11.27
N GLN A 41 9.21 25.54 12.10
CA GLN A 41 9.18 25.37 13.56
C GLN A 41 8.57 24.02 13.96
N TYR A 42 7.42 23.68 13.36
CA TYR A 42 6.80 22.38 13.58
C TYR A 42 7.66 21.23 13.09
N ARG A 43 8.26 21.34 11.90
CA ARG A 43 9.18 20.32 11.38
C ARG A 43 10.37 20.10 12.30
N ALA A 44 11.01 21.18 12.75
CA ALA A 44 12.16 21.09 13.65
C ALA A 44 11.78 20.49 15.01
N LEU A 45 10.65 20.93 15.59
CA LEU A 45 10.15 20.44 16.87
C LEU A 45 9.81 18.94 16.79
N PHE A 46 8.99 18.54 15.83
CA PHE A 46 8.57 17.15 15.69
C PHE A 46 9.74 16.23 15.33
N LYS A 47 10.67 16.68 14.49
CA LYS A 47 11.90 15.93 14.21
C LYS A 47 12.75 15.70 15.46
N ALA A 48 12.85 16.70 16.35
CA ALA A 48 13.55 16.54 17.62
C ALA A 48 12.87 15.55 18.58
N LEU A 49 11.56 15.33 18.40
CA LEU A 49 10.76 14.35 19.14
C LEU A 49 10.72 12.96 18.47
N GLY A 50 11.40 12.79 17.33
CA GLY A 50 11.43 11.53 16.57
C GLY A 50 10.30 11.35 15.54
N PHE A 51 9.49 12.38 15.29
CA PHE A 51 8.43 12.33 14.28
C PHE A 51 8.84 13.05 13.00
N GLU A 52 8.52 12.46 11.85
CA GLU A 52 8.72 13.11 10.56
C GLU A 52 7.42 13.75 10.08
N LEU A 53 7.36 15.09 10.16
CA LEU A 53 6.27 15.87 9.59
C LEU A 53 6.49 16.11 8.10
N VAL A 54 5.56 15.62 7.29
CA VAL A 54 5.52 15.90 5.85
C VAL A 54 4.51 17.00 5.57
N CYS A 55 4.90 17.95 4.73
CA CYS A 55 4.06 19.01 4.20
C CYS A 55 3.90 18.76 2.71
N ASP A 56 2.72 18.27 2.32
CA ASP A 56 2.43 17.91 0.95
C ASP A 56 2.09 19.15 0.12
N PRO A 57 2.59 19.29 -1.13
CA PRO A 57 2.30 20.44 -1.98
C PRO A 57 0.79 20.61 -2.27
N ARG A 58 0.00 19.54 -2.16
CA ARG A 58 -1.47 19.60 -2.32
C ARG A 58 -2.18 20.24 -1.13
N GLY A 59 -1.44 20.65 -0.09
CA GLY A 59 -1.94 21.46 1.00
C GLY A 59 -2.51 20.63 2.15
N PHE A 60 -1.78 19.61 2.59
CA PHE A 60 -2.09 18.85 3.79
C PHE A 60 -0.81 18.37 4.50
N TYR A 61 -0.96 17.94 5.76
CA TYR A 61 0.12 17.56 6.66
C TYR A 61 -0.17 16.21 7.31
N TYR A 62 0.85 15.39 7.51
CA TYR A 62 0.73 14.10 8.19
C TYR A 62 2.10 13.66 8.73
N PHE A 63 2.11 12.70 9.66
CA PHE A 63 3.35 12.05 10.09
C PHE A 63 3.65 10.82 9.24
N VAL A 64 4.92 10.62 8.91
CA VAL A 64 5.38 9.36 8.34
C VAL A 64 5.21 8.27 9.41
N PRO A 65 4.49 7.18 9.13
CA PRO A 65 4.42 6.04 10.04
C PRO A 65 5.82 5.50 10.29
N GLU A 66 6.16 5.25 11.55
CA GLU A 66 7.37 4.50 11.88
C GLU A 66 7.26 3.11 11.22
N GLN A 67 8.28 2.67 10.49
CA GLN A 67 8.24 1.43 9.69
C GLN A 67 8.08 0.21 10.61
N MET A 68 6.85 -0.14 10.94
CA MET A 68 6.49 -1.31 11.74
C MET A 68 6.42 -2.56 10.85
N GLY A 69 7.57 -3.02 10.36
CA GLY A 69 7.70 -4.30 9.64
C GLY A 69 6.93 -4.40 8.32
N ALA A 70 7.19 -5.45 7.55
CA ALA A 70 6.63 -5.65 6.19
C ALA A 70 5.12 -5.94 6.13
N GLN A 71 4.38 -5.84 7.25
CA GLN A 71 2.94 -6.09 7.26
C GLN A 71 2.17 -4.78 7.19
N VAL A 72 1.69 -4.45 5.99
CA VAL A 72 0.73 -3.37 5.78
C VAL A 72 -0.54 -3.66 6.57
N ASN A 73 -1.01 -2.70 7.38
CA ASN A 73 -2.23 -2.82 8.17
C ASN A 73 -3.42 -3.18 7.27
N LYS A 74 -4.22 -4.21 7.64
CA LYS A 74 -5.46 -4.59 6.94
C LYS A 74 -6.38 -3.40 6.67
N THR A 75 -6.45 -2.45 7.59
CA THR A 75 -7.23 -1.21 7.41
C THR A 75 -6.69 -0.39 6.24
N ALA A 76 -5.38 -0.17 6.17
CA ALA A 76 -4.77 0.58 5.08
C ALA A 76 -4.98 -0.11 3.73
N GLN A 77 -4.91 -1.45 3.68
CA GLN A 77 -5.22 -2.23 2.48
C GLN A 77 -6.67 -2.01 2.03
N ARG A 78 -7.65 -2.03 2.95
CA ARG A 78 -9.06 -1.76 2.64
C ARG A 78 -9.27 -0.36 2.06
N LEU A 79 -8.65 0.65 2.68
CA LEU A 79 -8.76 2.05 2.23
C LEU A 79 -8.15 2.24 0.84
N ALA A 80 -6.98 1.63 0.60
CA ALA A 80 -6.32 1.68 -0.70
C ALA A 80 -7.17 0.98 -1.77
N LEU A 81 -7.64 -0.24 -1.50
CA LEU A 81 -8.51 -0.99 -2.41
C LEU A 81 -9.76 -0.19 -2.78
N PHE A 82 -10.46 0.38 -1.78
CA PHE A 82 -11.62 1.21 -2.04
C PHE A 82 -11.28 2.42 -2.91
N THR A 83 -10.16 3.09 -2.65
CA THR A 83 -9.72 4.25 -3.44
C THR A 83 -9.46 3.86 -4.90
N PHE A 84 -8.85 2.71 -5.15
CA PHE A 84 -8.60 2.24 -6.52
C PHE A 84 -9.89 1.84 -7.24
N ILE A 85 -10.78 1.11 -6.55
CA ILE A 85 -12.11 0.77 -7.08
C ILE A 85 -12.88 2.05 -7.42
N LEU A 86 -12.82 3.06 -6.55
CA LEU A 86 -13.49 4.34 -6.76
C LEU A 86 -12.95 5.03 -8.03
N VAL A 87 -11.63 5.08 -8.21
CA VAL A 87 -11.02 5.67 -9.41
C VAL A 87 -11.47 4.95 -10.68
N GLU A 88 -11.43 3.62 -10.68
CA GLU A 88 -11.89 2.80 -11.81
C GLU A 88 -13.38 3.00 -12.09
N HIS A 89 -14.21 2.98 -11.04
CA HIS A 89 -15.65 3.17 -11.16
C HIS A 89 -16.01 4.54 -11.74
N LEU A 90 -15.32 5.59 -11.31
CA LEU A 90 -15.51 6.95 -11.83
C LEU A 90 -15.08 7.04 -13.29
N ALA A 91 -13.95 6.44 -13.65
CA ALA A 91 -13.45 6.39 -15.02
C ALA A 91 -14.43 5.66 -15.95
N ASP A 92 -15.01 4.54 -15.50
CA ASP A 92 -16.02 3.79 -16.26
C ASP A 92 -17.31 4.59 -16.50
N GLN A 93 -17.62 5.54 -15.62
CA GLN A 93 -18.73 6.48 -15.79
C GLN A 93 -18.37 7.69 -16.68
N GLY A 94 -17.12 7.79 -17.13
CA GLY A 94 -16.59 8.94 -17.86
C GLY A 94 -16.38 10.19 -17.00
N ARG A 95 -16.38 10.05 -15.66
CA ARG A 95 -16.06 11.13 -14.72
C ARG A 95 -14.54 11.20 -14.54
N ASP A 96 -13.99 12.41 -14.43
CA ASP A 96 -12.58 12.59 -14.08
C ASP A 96 -12.35 12.18 -12.61
N PRO A 97 -11.62 11.09 -12.33
CA PRO A 97 -11.41 10.63 -10.96
C PRO A 97 -10.62 11.62 -10.11
N LEU A 98 -9.65 12.32 -10.70
CA LEU A 98 -8.82 13.27 -9.96
C LEU A 98 -9.64 14.47 -9.50
N ALA A 99 -10.53 14.97 -10.37
CA ALA A 99 -11.46 16.04 -10.01
C ALA A 99 -12.40 15.64 -8.85
N VAL A 100 -12.79 14.36 -8.76
CA VAL A 100 -13.62 13.88 -7.65
C VAL A 100 -12.81 13.73 -6.36
N LEU A 101 -11.56 13.26 -6.44
CA LEU A 101 -10.67 13.18 -5.27
C LEU A 101 -10.25 14.58 -4.77
N ASP A 102 -10.20 15.58 -5.65
CA ASP A 102 -9.89 16.99 -5.34
C ASP A 102 -11.12 17.78 -4.82
N GLY A 103 -11.89 17.18 -3.91
CA GLY A 103 -13.00 17.87 -3.26
C GLY A 103 -14.38 17.58 -3.82
N GLY A 104 -14.51 16.62 -4.73
CA GLY A 104 -15.79 16.07 -5.15
C GLY A 104 -16.43 15.20 -4.09
N SER A 105 -17.66 14.77 -4.38
CA SER A 105 -18.48 13.98 -3.45
C SER A 105 -19.00 12.68 -4.05
N LEU A 106 -19.23 11.71 -3.17
CA LEU A 106 -19.91 10.45 -3.43
C LEU A 106 -21.14 10.35 -2.53
N GLY A 107 -22.30 10.10 -3.12
CA GLY A 107 -23.52 9.83 -2.38
C GLY A 107 -23.52 8.44 -1.75
N ARG A 108 -24.16 8.30 -0.59
CA ARG A 108 -24.38 7.00 0.06
C ARG A 108 -25.15 6.02 -0.82
N ASP A 109 -26.03 6.54 -1.67
CA ASP A 109 -26.80 5.78 -2.66
C ASP A 109 -25.96 5.21 -3.80
N GLU A 110 -24.74 5.72 -4.03
CA GLU A 110 -23.80 5.16 -5.01
C GLU A 110 -23.05 3.92 -4.46
N LEU A 111 -23.01 3.74 -3.13
CA LEU A 111 -22.27 2.63 -2.50
C LEU A 111 -22.78 1.23 -2.85
N PRO A 112 -24.11 0.95 -2.89
CA PRO A 112 -24.60 -0.39 -3.25
C PRO A 112 -24.18 -0.83 -4.65
N ALA A 113 -24.29 0.07 -5.64
CA ALA A 113 -23.89 -0.23 -7.02
C ALA A 113 -22.39 -0.52 -7.13
N LEU A 114 -21.57 0.19 -6.36
CA LEU A 114 -20.13 -0.02 -6.29
C LEU A 114 -19.80 -1.36 -5.60
N LEU A 115 -20.48 -1.70 -4.51
CA LEU A 115 -20.32 -2.98 -3.83
C LEU A 115 -20.70 -4.17 -4.71
N ASP A 116 -21.83 -4.06 -5.44
CA ASP A 116 -22.30 -5.13 -6.32
C ASP A 116 -21.36 -5.36 -7.51
N LYS A 117 -20.86 -4.29 -8.13
CA LYS A 117 -19.97 -4.37 -9.29
C LYS A 117 -18.60 -4.96 -8.93
N TYR A 118 -18.05 -4.62 -7.76
CA TYR A 118 -16.71 -5.05 -7.33
C TYR A 118 -16.74 -6.04 -6.16
N ARG A 119 -17.80 -6.84 -6.08
CA ARG A 119 -18.11 -7.72 -4.94
C ARG A 119 -16.96 -8.64 -4.56
N ASP A 120 -16.30 -9.26 -5.54
CA ASP A 120 -15.22 -10.22 -5.29
C ASP A 120 -14.02 -9.57 -4.60
N LEU A 121 -13.69 -8.33 -4.99
CA LEU A 121 -12.62 -7.55 -4.38
C LEU A 121 -12.97 -7.16 -2.94
N PHE A 122 -14.21 -6.71 -2.70
CA PHE A 122 -14.67 -6.37 -1.35
C PHE A 122 -14.75 -7.60 -0.44
N LEU A 123 -15.11 -8.77 -0.99
CA LEU A 123 -15.14 -10.02 -0.24
C LEU A 123 -13.75 -10.43 0.26
N GLN A 124 -12.71 -10.27 -0.57
CA GLN A 124 -11.32 -10.47 -0.15
C GLN A 124 -10.89 -9.50 0.96
N ALA A 125 -11.45 -8.29 0.95
CA ALA A 125 -11.25 -7.28 1.99
C ALA A 125 -12.11 -7.51 3.25
N GLU A 126 -12.89 -8.58 3.35
CA GLU A 126 -13.86 -8.87 4.42
C GLU A 126 -14.93 -7.75 4.55
N VAL A 127 -15.38 -7.20 3.42
CA VAL A 127 -16.49 -6.24 3.31
C VAL A 127 -17.57 -6.87 2.44
N THR A 128 -18.73 -7.15 3.02
CA THR A 128 -19.80 -7.92 2.35
C THR A 128 -21.12 -7.18 2.27
N THR A 129 -21.33 -6.19 3.13
CA THR A 129 -22.55 -5.37 3.15
C THR A 129 -22.21 -3.88 3.03
N GLN A 130 -23.21 -3.09 2.65
CA GLN A 130 -23.10 -1.62 2.64
C GLN A 130 -22.71 -1.07 4.01
N GLU A 131 -23.31 -1.60 5.09
CA GLU A 131 -23.02 -1.17 6.46
C GLU A 131 -21.56 -1.42 6.83
N GLU A 132 -21.00 -2.57 6.43
CA GLU A 132 -19.58 -2.86 6.63
C GLU A 132 -18.68 -1.94 5.80
N LEU A 133 -19.08 -1.58 4.58
CA LEU A 133 -18.33 -0.65 3.75
C LEU A 133 -18.29 0.74 4.40
N GLU A 134 -19.43 1.20 4.89
CA GLU A 134 -19.52 2.47 5.61
C GLU A 134 -18.69 2.45 6.91
N GLU A 135 -18.79 1.40 7.71
CA GLU A 135 -18.09 1.33 8.99
C GLU A 135 -16.58 1.06 8.86
N LYS A 136 -16.17 0.11 8.00
CA LYS A 136 -14.76 -0.30 7.90
C LYS A 136 -13.96 0.61 6.98
N VAL A 137 -14.60 1.28 6.02
CA VAL A 137 -13.93 2.11 5.01
C VAL A 137 -14.28 3.58 5.18
N ILE A 138 -15.53 3.97 4.96
CA ILE A 138 -15.90 5.39 4.91
C ILE A 138 -15.64 6.09 6.25
N ARG A 139 -16.08 5.49 7.36
CA ARG A 139 -15.80 5.98 8.71
C ARG A 139 -14.31 6.04 9.02
N ARG A 140 -13.51 5.14 8.45
CA ARG A 140 -12.04 5.17 8.62
C ARG A 140 -11.40 6.28 7.79
N LEU A 141 -11.88 6.53 6.57
CA LEU A 141 -11.44 7.67 5.76
C LEU A 141 -11.70 9.00 6.48
N THR A 142 -12.89 9.15 7.08
CA THR A 142 -13.22 10.38 7.84
C THR A 142 -12.39 10.53 9.10
N GLN A 143 -12.20 9.45 9.87
CA GLN A 143 -11.36 9.46 11.08
C GLN A 143 -9.88 9.76 10.84
N LEU A 144 -9.39 9.59 9.60
CA LEU A 144 -8.01 9.81 9.20
C LEU A 144 -7.82 11.07 8.34
N GLY A 145 -8.88 11.85 8.10
CA GLY A 145 -8.79 13.13 7.37
C GLY A 145 -8.73 12.99 5.85
N PHE A 146 -9.13 11.83 5.31
CA PHE A 146 -9.22 11.61 3.88
C PHE A 146 -10.56 12.04 3.28
N ALA A 147 -11.61 12.11 4.11
CA ALA A 147 -12.94 12.49 3.67
C ALA A 147 -13.72 13.21 4.78
N GLU A 148 -14.78 13.89 4.40
CA GLU A 148 -15.78 14.46 5.29
C GLU A 148 -17.13 13.79 5.02
N ASP A 149 -17.89 13.50 6.07
CA ASP A 149 -19.26 13.01 5.95
C ASP A 149 -20.25 14.15 6.26
N SER A 150 -21.07 14.50 5.28
CA SER A 150 -22.18 15.44 5.40
C SER A 150 -23.49 14.71 5.17
N ASN A 151 -24.00 14.03 6.19
CA ASN A 151 -25.28 13.31 6.17
C ASN A 151 -25.42 12.30 5.01
N GLY A 152 -24.39 11.51 4.76
CA GLY A 152 -24.38 10.52 3.67
C GLY A 152 -23.95 11.09 2.31
N VAL A 153 -23.42 12.31 2.30
CA VAL A 153 -22.63 12.84 1.19
C VAL A 153 -21.17 12.85 1.64
N TYR A 154 -20.36 11.98 1.05
CA TYR A 154 -18.95 11.83 1.39
C TYR A 154 -18.11 12.70 0.48
N ARG A 155 -17.52 13.75 1.03
CA ARG A 155 -16.61 14.64 0.30
C ARG A 155 -15.18 14.17 0.48
N PHE A 156 -14.48 13.89 -0.62
CA PHE A 156 -13.07 13.50 -0.55
C PHE A 156 -12.17 14.72 -0.37
N LEU A 157 -11.07 14.53 0.34
CA LEU A 157 -10.08 15.57 0.62
C LEU A 157 -8.77 15.28 -0.12
N PRO A 158 -7.91 16.30 -0.34
CA PRO A 158 -6.62 16.14 -1.02
C PRO A 158 -5.72 15.01 -0.53
N PRO A 159 -5.72 14.62 0.77
CA PRO A 159 -4.97 13.44 1.24
C PRO A 159 -5.27 12.13 0.50
N MET A 160 -6.42 11.98 -0.18
CA MET A 160 -6.73 10.78 -0.96
C MET A 160 -5.69 10.44 -2.03
N HIS A 161 -4.98 11.46 -2.55
CA HIS A 161 -3.90 11.26 -3.53
C HIS A 161 -2.74 10.43 -2.99
N ARG A 162 -2.61 10.29 -1.67
CA ARG A 162 -1.56 9.45 -1.07
C ARG A 162 -1.65 7.99 -1.49
N PHE A 163 -2.87 7.46 -1.64
CA PHE A 163 -3.04 6.09 -2.10
C PHE A 163 -2.55 5.92 -3.54
N LEU A 164 -2.71 6.97 -4.37
CA LEU A 164 -2.22 6.98 -5.75
C LEU A 164 -0.69 7.10 -5.80
N ASP A 165 -0.12 8.01 -5.00
CA ASP A 165 1.33 8.22 -4.93
C ASP A 165 2.05 6.92 -4.49
N VAL A 166 1.48 6.19 -3.53
CA VAL A 166 2.01 4.88 -3.08
C VAL A 166 1.94 3.83 -4.20
N CYS A 167 0.86 3.82 -4.98
CA CYS A 167 0.75 2.92 -6.13
C CYS A 167 1.85 3.21 -7.17
N LEU A 168 2.05 4.49 -7.48
CA LEU A 168 3.08 4.95 -8.42
C LEU A 168 4.49 4.62 -7.92
N SER A 169 4.77 4.79 -6.62
CA SER A 169 6.09 4.46 -6.07
C SER A 169 6.38 2.96 -6.14
N VAL A 170 5.40 2.11 -5.82
CA VAL A 170 5.56 0.65 -5.90
C VAL A 170 5.78 0.19 -7.34
N GLN A 171 5.08 0.80 -8.31
CA GLN A 171 5.30 0.53 -9.73
C GLN A 171 6.72 0.93 -10.16
N GLN A 172 7.17 2.12 -9.77
CA GLN A 172 8.52 2.60 -10.06
C GLN A 172 9.60 1.70 -9.47
N ASP A 173 9.43 1.26 -8.21
CA ASP A 173 10.37 0.34 -7.56
C ASP A 173 10.43 -1.02 -8.28
N ARG A 174 9.27 -1.53 -8.72
CA ARG A 174 9.20 -2.77 -9.51
C ARG A 174 9.89 -2.63 -10.87
N ASP A 175 9.64 -1.52 -11.57
CA ASP A 175 10.27 -1.25 -12.87
C ASP A 175 11.78 -1.06 -12.73
N LEU A 176 12.22 -0.38 -11.67
CA LEU A 176 13.63 -0.23 -11.32
C LEU A 176 14.26 -1.60 -11.03
N ALA A 177 13.63 -2.44 -10.21
CA ALA A 177 14.10 -3.80 -9.94
C ALA A 177 14.18 -4.62 -11.23
N ALA A 178 13.16 -4.57 -12.10
CA ALA A 178 13.16 -5.25 -13.38
C ALA A 178 14.29 -4.77 -14.31
N SER A 179 14.58 -3.46 -14.30
CA SER A 179 15.69 -2.89 -15.08
C SER A 179 17.06 -3.31 -14.57
N LEU A 180 17.26 -3.39 -13.24
CA LEU A 180 18.49 -3.87 -12.61
C LEU A 180 18.72 -5.37 -12.86
N HIS A 181 17.65 -6.17 -12.90
CA HIS A 181 17.72 -7.59 -13.26
C HIS A 181 17.94 -7.82 -14.76
N SER A 182 17.69 -6.82 -15.60
CA SER A 182 17.93 -6.89 -17.04
C SER A 182 19.36 -6.49 -17.43
N SER A 183 20.13 -5.86 -16.52
CA SER A 183 21.41 -5.22 -16.87
C SER A 183 22.68 -6.05 -16.68
N ASP A 184 22.70 -7.22 -16.02
CA ASP A 184 23.95 -7.99 -15.89
C ASP A 184 23.72 -9.50 -15.68
N LEU A 185 23.50 -10.21 -16.78
CA LEU A 185 24.09 -11.52 -17.02
C LEU A 185 23.97 -11.77 -18.53
N PRO A 186 25.05 -11.62 -19.32
CA PRO A 186 25.08 -12.26 -20.63
C PRO A 186 24.95 -13.75 -20.34
N LEU A 187 23.75 -14.30 -20.49
CA LEU A 187 23.58 -15.73 -20.62
C LEU A 187 24.50 -16.13 -21.78
N PRO A 188 25.54 -16.95 -21.54
CA PRO A 188 26.36 -17.41 -22.63
C PRO A 188 25.40 -18.05 -23.64
N ALA A 189 25.38 -17.50 -24.85
CA ALA A 189 24.65 -18.12 -25.94
C ALA A 189 25.14 -19.57 -26.01
N PRO A 190 24.25 -20.58 -26.00
CA PRO A 190 24.67 -21.95 -26.19
C PRO A 190 25.50 -22.00 -27.46
N GLU A 191 26.79 -22.32 -27.35
CA GLU A 191 27.60 -22.60 -28.54
C GLU A 191 26.98 -23.85 -29.15
N LEU A 192 26.35 -23.68 -30.32
CA LEU A 192 25.99 -24.80 -31.17
C LEU A 192 27.33 -25.43 -31.57
N ILE A 193 27.67 -26.52 -30.91
CA ILE A 193 28.77 -27.40 -31.31
C ILE A 193 28.46 -27.76 -32.76
N ALA A 194 29.28 -27.28 -33.68
CA ALA A 194 29.16 -27.65 -35.08
C ALA A 194 29.25 -29.18 -35.15
N GLU A 195 28.25 -29.78 -35.81
CA GLU A 195 28.19 -31.21 -36.10
C GLU A 195 29.38 -31.58 -36.99
N ASP A 196 30.55 -31.82 -36.37
CA ASP A 196 31.59 -32.62 -36.99
C ASP A 196 31.17 -34.08 -36.85
N GLU A 197 31.13 -34.76 -37.99
CA GLU A 197 30.76 -36.16 -38.19
C GLU A 197 31.61 -37.10 -37.31
N SER A 198 31.18 -37.33 -36.08
CA SER A 198 31.41 -38.58 -35.37
C SER A 198 30.19 -38.86 -34.51
N GLU A 199 29.33 -39.75 -35.02
CA GLU A 199 28.39 -40.49 -34.19
C GLU A 199 29.16 -41.10 -33.01
N ASP A 200 28.68 -40.81 -31.79
CA ASP A 200 29.10 -41.34 -30.48
C ASP A 200 29.71 -40.28 -29.54
N ASP A 201 28.85 -39.45 -28.96
CA ASP A 201 28.84 -39.19 -27.50
C ASP A 201 27.61 -38.32 -27.18
N ILE A 202 26.44 -38.98 -27.13
CA ILE A 202 25.33 -38.47 -26.33
C ILE A 202 25.83 -38.52 -24.89
N ILE A 203 26.17 -37.37 -24.31
CA ILE A 203 26.31 -37.26 -22.85
C ILE A 203 24.92 -37.54 -22.29
N LEU A 204 24.68 -38.81 -21.96
CA LEU A 204 23.68 -39.22 -21.00
C LEU A 204 24.01 -38.44 -19.73
N ILE A 205 23.20 -37.42 -19.46
CA ILE A 205 23.07 -36.93 -18.10
C ILE A 205 22.54 -38.14 -17.35
N ASP A 206 23.39 -38.78 -16.55
CA ASP A 206 22.94 -39.67 -15.48
C ASP A 206 22.02 -38.82 -14.61
N GLU A 207 20.72 -38.85 -14.90
CA GLU A 207 19.72 -38.55 -13.90
C GLU A 207 20.04 -39.51 -12.75
N PRO A 208 20.36 -39.01 -11.53
CA PRO A 208 20.37 -39.89 -10.39
C PRO A 208 18.95 -40.45 -10.35
N LEU A 209 18.83 -41.78 -10.55
CA LEU A 209 17.57 -42.51 -10.42
C LEU A 209 16.84 -41.94 -9.22
N GLU A 210 15.76 -41.19 -9.46
CA GLU A 210 14.87 -40.74 -8.41
C GLU A 210 14.38 -42.02 -7.73
N GLU A 211 14.94 -42.30 -6.56
CA GLU A 211 14.45 -43.37 -5.71
C GLU A 211 12.99 -43.01 -5.46
N SER A 212 12.07 -43.85 -5.97
CA SER A 212 10.64 -43.68 -5.73
C SER A 212 10.44 -43.42 -4.25
N GLU A 213 9.62 -42.43 -3.89
CA GLU A 213 9.35 -42.07 -2.48
C GLU A 213 8.97 -43.30 -1.64
N GLU A 214 8.41 -44.33 -2.28
CA GLU A 214 8.04 -45.61 -1.68
C GLU A 214 9.25 -46.47 -1.28
N ASP A 215 10.33 -46.48 -2.08
CA ASP A 215 11.58 -47.21 -1.79
C ASP A 215 12.42 -46.49 -0.72
N ALA A 216 12.43 -45.15 -0.74
CA ALA A 216 13.07 -44.34 0.30
C ALA A 216 12.39 -44.55 1.67
N LEU A 217 11.06 -44.63 1.69
CA LEU A 217 10.28 -44.90 2.90
C LEU A 217 10.49 -46.33 3.41
N ALA A 218 10.58 -47.32 2.51
CA ALA A 218 10.83 -48.71 2.88
C ALA A 218 12.21 -48.91 3.52
N ARG A 219 13.25 -48.20 3.02
CA ARG A 219 14.60 -48.24 3.59
C ARG A 219 14.66 -47.60 4.98
N ALA A 220 14.01 -46.46 5.17
CA ALA A 220 13.95 -45.79 6.48
C ALA A 220 13.27 -46.67 7.56
N ILE A 221 12.20 -47.39 7.21
CA ILE A 221 11.49 -48.29 8.13
C ILE A 221 12.33 -49.54 8.47
N ALA A 222 13.17 -50.01 7.55
CA ALA A 222 14.05 -51.15 7.79
C ALA A 222 15.22 -50.78 8.71
N GLU A 223 15.81 -49.59 8.55
CA GLU A 223 16.92 -49.10 9.37
C GLU A 223 16.47 -48.84 10.82
N GLU A 224 15.26 -48.34 11.03
CA GLU A 224 14.69 -48.14 12.37
C GLU A 224 14.47 -49.49 13.11
N LYS A 225 14.09 -50.54 12.37
CA LYS A 225 13.92 -51.90 12.93
C LYS A 225 15.23 -52.62 13.27
N GLU A 226 16.34 -52.29 12.60
CA GLU A 226 17.66 -52.81 12.94
C GLU A 226 18.28 -52.11 14.15
N LEU A 227 17.89 -50.85 14.43
CA LEU A 227 18.33 -50.10 15.61
C LEU A 227 17.56 -50.47 16.89
N GLU A 228 16.36 -51.05 16.77
CA GLU A 228 15.53 -51.51 17.90
C GLU A 228 15.70 -53.01 18.25
N ALA A 229 16.61 -53.74 17.58
CA ALA A 229 16.94 -55.15 17.85
C ALA A 229 18.23 -55.31 18.67
#